data_AF-A0A968GNW2-F1
#
_entry.id   AF-A0A968GNW2-F1
#
_cell.length_a   1.000
_cell.length_b   1.000
_cell.length_c   1.000
_cell.angle_alpha   90.00
_cell.angle_beta   90.00
_cell.angle_gamma   90.00
#
_symmetry.space_group_name_H-M   'P 1'
#
loop_
_entity.id
_entity.type
_entity.pdbx_description
1 polymer ?
#
loop_
_entity_poly.entity_id
_entity_poly.type
_entity_poly.pdbx_seq_one_letter_code
_entity_poly.pdbx_strand_id
1 'polypeptide(L)'
;MLVIISDLHLGDGTTAKSIPASAFYLFAKRLRQDAHFASMRYGKYRPIEELDVILMGDIIDPLHSTKWLFPPEGQEEYVQIEGQDHIRITEPGEKNYVRPWSDPSHPLFAPKLMEVTRVIIEKNGEALGVMRKLANGEFIEFDAVNGGGNRKPDSPEKHPLKVRFHYMVGNHDWYYHLKGEAFDRIRQELIDAMGLSNPPTPFPYDLRKLSPDMPWQVDEAPEIERLFHEYKVFCRHGDVYDSFNFNAETGRDQATLGDAFTMEVCNRYPEELKRRPNLNIEIVDNLRHITNVRPALATPLWISGQIKRLAEENVLKESSERDIKRIWDDLADNFLELDFVKSQDKAFKFDEVDKMQAAVKISKVISLETLDNLIYRFQNKRMFESGGQSFAEYALQEPAFVDNSARYIVYGHTHHHETIPLDYDENGGNQIYFNSGTWHTYFDLARKDPKEKKFVPYRALTYITFYKEHEHDERHFETWSGAYA
;
A
#
# COMPACT_ATOMS: atom_id res chain seq x y z
N MET A 1 12.09 21.32 -3.57
CA MET A 1 11.73 20.39 -2.47
C MET A 1 11.14 19.10 -3.03
N LEU A 2 11.51 17.94 -2.48
CA LEU A 2 10.98 16.62 -2.87
C LEU A 2 10.31 15.96 -1.66
N VAL A 3 9.15 15.34 -1.83
CA VAL A 3 8.45 14.57 -0.80
C VAL A 3 8.20 13.16 -1.29
N ILE A 4 8.31 12.16 -0.42
CA ILE A 4 8.01 10.77 -0.73
C ILE A 4 6.96 10.24 0.26
N ILE A 5 5.91 9.61 -0.29
CA ILE A 5 4.87 8.90 0.45
C ILE A 5 4.57 7.56 -0.24
N SER A 6 4.12 6.56 0.52
CA SER A 6 3.74 5.24 0.02
C SER A 6 2.61 4.64 0.86
N ASP A 7 2.07 3.50 0.43
CA ASP A 7 1.19 2.65 1.24
C ASP A 7 -0.04 3.43 1.77
N LEU A 8 -0.74 4.13 0.87
CA LEU A 8 -1.99 4.85 1.18
C LEU A 8 -3.20 3.92 1.18
N HIS A 9 -3.16 2.85 0.38
CA HIS A 9 -4.21 1.84 0.23
C HIS A 9 -5.63 2.43 0.11
N LEU A 10 -5.80 3.38 -0.81
CA LEU A 10 -7.12 3.91 -1.13
C LEU A 10 -7.94 2.83 -1.86
N GLY A 11 -9.01 2.35 -1.24
CA GLY A 11 -9.89 1.30 -1.74
C GLY A 11 -11.32 1.79 -1.92
N ASP A 12 -12.19 0.90 -2.40
CA ASP A 12 -13.61 1.20 -2.68
C ASP A 12 -14.51 1.08 -1.43
N GLY A 13 -13.93 0.64 -0.30
CA GLY A 13 -14.65 0.43 0.96
C GLY A 13 -15.42 -0.89 1.03
N THR A 14 -15.24 -1.80 0.08
CA THR A 14 -15.85 -3.14 0.11
C THR A 14 -15.14 -4.08 1.10
N THR A 15 -13.86 -3.83 1.40
CA THR A 15 -13.07 -4.52 2.43
C THR A 15 -12.86 -3.61 3.64
N ALA A 16 -11.68 -3.00 3.79
CA ALA A 16 -11.37 -2.06 4.86
C ALA A 16 -11.62 -0.60 4.44
N LYS A 17 -11.74 0.26 5.45
CA LYS A 17 -11.84 1.71 5.25
C LYS A 17 -10.46 2.29 4.97
N SER A 18 -10.35 3.07 3.92
CA SER A 18 -9.20 3.94 3.66
C SER A 18 -9.08 5.05 4.70
N ILE A 19 -7.91 5.67 4.74
CA ILE A 19 -7.67 6.85 5.56
C ILE A 19 -8.64 7.99 5.17
N PRO A 20 -9.23 8.73 6.13
CA PRO A 20 -10.19 9.79 5.83
C PRO A 20 -9.55 10.97 5.08
N ALA A 21 -10.35 11.70 4.30
CA ALA A 21 -9.92 12.89 3.57
C ALA A 21 -9.28 13.98 4.48
N SER A 22 -9.64 14.02 5.77
CA SER A 22 -9.00 14.90 6.76
C SER A 22 -7.48 14.71 6.85
N ALA A 23 -6.97 13.51 6.56
CA ALA A 23 -5.54 13.24 6.51
C ALA A 23 -4.86 13.96 5.33
N PHE A 24 -5.52 14.01 4.17
CA PHE A 24 -5.06 14.74 2.99
C PHE A 24 -5.06 16.25 3.23
N TYR A 25 -6.08 16.79 3.91
CA TYR A 25 -6.07 18.20 4.32
C TYR A 25 -4.97 18.51 5.33
N LEU A 26 -4.70 17.60 6.27
CA LEU A 26 -3.58 17.75 7.21
C LEU A 26 -2.24 17.76 6.46
N PHE A 27 -2.06 16.82 5.52
CA PHE A 27 -0.88 16.78 4.66
C PHE A 27 -0.74 18.06 3.83
N ALA A 28 -1.79 18.53 3.15
CA ALA A 28 -1.76 19.78 2.39
C ALA A 28 -1.38 20.98 3.26
N LYS A 29 -1.90 21.05 4.48
CA LYS A 29 -1.56 22.11 5.45
C LYS A 29 -0.09 22.04 5.87
N ARG A 30 0.43 20.84 6.11
CA ARG A 30 1.85 20.63 6.47
C ARG A 30 2.77 20.94 5.30
N LEU A 31 2.46 20.42 4.12
CA LEU A 31 3.21 20.70 2.91
C LEU A 31 3.31 22.19 2.60
N ARG A 32 2.23 22.94 2.83
CA ARG A 32 2.25 24.41 2.77
C ARG A 32 3.20 25.03 3.78
N GLN A 33 3.21 24.56 5.03
CA GLN A 33 4.13 25.04 6.06
C GLN A 33 5.58 24.76 5.68
N ASP A 34 5.88 23.53 5.25
CA ASP A 34 7.21 23.08 4.85
C ASP A 34 7.71 23.90 3.64
N ALA A 35 6.85 24.14 2.66
CA ALA A 35 7.15 25.00 1.52
C ALA A 35 7.47 26.45 1.93
N HIS A 36 6.74 27.02 2.89
CA HIS A 36 7.06 28.35 3.43
C HIS A 36 8.35 28.38 4.24
N PHE A 37 8.67 27.32 4.98
CA PHE A 37 9.93 27.21 5.72
C PHE A 37 11.12 27.08 4.76
N ALA A 38 11.04 26.22 3.74
CA ALA A 38 12.04 26.11 2.67
C ALA A 38 12.19 27.42 1.85
N SER A 39 11.17 28.28 1.91
CA SER A 39 11.22 29.60 1.27
C SER A 39 11.91 30.67 2.13
N MET A 40 12.27 30.37 3.37
CA MET A 40 13.03 31.24 4.26
C MET A 40 14.43 30.64 4.44
N ARG A 41 15.43 31.28 3.83
CA ARG A 41 16.81 30.77 3.77
C ARG A 41 17.78 31.78 4.37
N TYR A 42 18.42 31.42 5.47
CA TYR A 42 19.35 32.24 6.23
C TYR A 42 18.76 33.63 6.55
N GLY A 43 17.48 33.64 6.94
CA GLY A 43 16.70 34.84 7.23
C GLY A 43 16.25 35.66 6.01
N LYS A 44 16.51 35.21 4.79
CA LYS A 44 16.07 35.85 3.54
C LYS A 44 14.94 35.07 2.89
N TYR A 45 13.92 35.79 2.43
CA TYR A 45 12.82 35.19 1.71
C TYR A 45 13.18 34.91 0.25
N ARG A 46 13.11 33.64 -0.14
CA ARG A 46 13.39 33.11 -1.48
C ARG A 46 12.41 31.97 -1.75
N PRO A 47 11.24 32.24 -2.34
CA PRO A 47 10.23 31.22 -2.56
C PRO A 47 10.80 30.04 -3.33
N ILE A 48 10.45 28.81 -2.92
CA ILE A 48 10.78 27.63 -3.72
C ILE A 48 10.00 27.68 -5.03
N GLU A 49 10.65 27.25 -6.10
CA GLU A 49 10.06 27.26 -7.44
C GLU A 49 9.39 25.91 -7.77
N GLU A 50 9.83 24.84 -7.11
CA GLU A 50 9.42 23.48 -7.40
C GLU A 50 9.16 22.65 -6.14
N LEU A 51 8.07 21.88 -6.18
CA LEU A 51 7.71 20.91 -5.17
C LEU A 51 7.15 19.66 -5.86
N ASP A 52 7.88 18.56 -5.72
CA ASP A 52 7.50 17.25 -6.24
C ASP A 52 7.11 16.30 -5.11
N VAL A 53 6.12 15.46 -5.37
CA VAL A 53 5.71 14.37 -4.48
C VAL A 53 5.79 13.07 -5.27
N ILE A 54 6.61 12.12 -4.82
CA ILE A 54 6.61 10.76 -5.33
C ILE A 54 5.63 9.93 -4.48
N LEU A 55 4.65 9.36 -5.16
CA LEU A 55 3.71 8.36 -4.65
C LEU A 55 4.31 6.97 -4.95
N MET A 56 5.04 6.42 -3.98
CA MET A 56 5.92 5.27 -4.12
C MET A 56 5.22 3.94 -3.78
N GLY A 57 4.31 3.53 -4.66
CA GLY A 57 3.61 2.25 -4.58
C GLY A 57 2.48 2.21 -3.56
N ASP A 58 1.53 1.32 -3.84
CA ASP A 58 0.39 0.97 -2.98
C ASP A 58 -0.48 2.17 -2.59
N ILE A 59 -0.76 3.02 -3.58
CA ILE A 59 -1.51 4.27 -3.36
C ILE A 59 -3.02 4.02 -3.55
N ILE A 60 -3.37 3.43 -4.68
CA ILE A 60 -4.72 2.99 -5.05
C ILE A 60 -4.72 1.47 -4.92
N ASP A 61 -5.69 0.86 -4.24
CA ASP A 61 -5.65 -0.57 -3.90
C ASP A 61 -6.75 -1.36 -4.61
N PRO A 62 -6.59 -1.64 -5.92
CA PRO A 62 -7.53 -2.48 -6.66
C PRO A 62 -7.53 -3.93 -6.15
N LEU A 63 -6.43 -4.41 -5.55
CA LEU A 63 -6.36 -5.77 -5.01
C LEU A 63 -7.36 -5.99 -3.86
N HIS A 64 -7.59 -4.98 -3.01
CA HIS A 64 -8.56 -5.05 -1.91
C HIS A 64 -10.01 -4.66 -2.30
N SER A 65 -10.41 -4.79 -3.56
CA SER A 65 -11.80 -4.67 -3.99
C SER A 65 -12.50 -6.02 -4.08
N THR A 66 -13.66 -6.19 -3.43
CA THR A 66 -14.46 -7.43 -3.59
C THR A 66 -15.14 -7.51 -4.95
N LYS A 67 -15.12 -6.44 -5.76
CA LYS A 67 -15.70 -6.45 -7.11
C LYS A 67 -15.09 -7.53 -7.99
N TRP A 68 -13.81 -7.87 -7.81
CA TRP A 68 -13.16 -8.98 -8.51
C TRP A 68 -13.86 -10.34 -8.33
N LEU A 69 -14.57 -10.55 -7.21
CA LEU A 69 -15.28 -11.80 -6.94
C LEU A 69 -16.56 -11.94 -7.76
N PHE A 70 -17.11 -10.82 -8.23
CA PHE A 70 -18.42 -10.75 -8.86
C PHE A 70 -18.33 -10.63 -10.38
N PRO A 71 -19.39 -11.02 -11.11
CA PRO A 71 -19.49 -10.76 -12.55
C PRO A 71 -19.24 -9.27 -12.87
N PRO A 72 -18.86 -8.94 -14.12
CA PRO A 72 -18.83 -7.56 -14.57
C PRO A 72 -20.16 -6.86 -14.32
N GLU A 73 -20.10 -5.55 -14.04
CA GLU A 73 -21.29 -4.73 -13.85
C GLU A 73 -22.30 -4.90 -15.01
N GLY A 74 -23.57 -5.11 -14.66
CA GLY A 74 -24.65 -5.39 -15.61
C GLY A 74 -24.77 -6.85 -16.06
N GLN A 75 -23.93 -7.75 -15.54
CA GLN A 75 -23.99 -9.21 -15.77
C GLN A 75 -24.14 -9.99 -14.47
N GLU A 76 -24.69 -9.34 -13.43
CA GLU A 76 -24.87 -9.95 -12.12
C GLU A 76 -25.84 -11.13 -12.19
N GLU A 77 -25.43 -12.24 -11.59
CA GLU A 77 -26.30 -13.37 -11.29
C GLU A 77 -26.60 -13.34 -9.79
N TYR A 78 -27.85 -13.66 -9.41
CA TYR A 78 -28.29 -13.60 -8.03
C TYR A 78 -28.58 -15.00 -7.47
N VAL A 79 -28.20 -15.20 -6.22
CA VAL A 79 -28.57 -16.36 -5.42
C VAL A 79 -29.40 -15.91 -4.22
N GLN A 80 -30.49 -16.64 -3.97
CA GLN A 80 -31.40 -16.37 -2.86
C GLN A 80 -30.93 -17.10 -1.59
N ILE A 81 -30.66 -16.35 -0.53
CA ILE A 81 -30.26 -16.86 0.77
C ILE A 81 -31.17 -16.22 1.81
N GLU A 82 -31.94 -17.03 2.54
CA GLU A 82 -32.93 -16.56 3.53
C GLU A 82 -33.91 -15.47 3.01
N GLY A 83 -34.23 -15.52 1.71
CA GLY A 83 -35.14 -14.54 1.09
C GLY A 83 -34.46 -13.20 0.71
N GLN A 84 -33.14 -13.11 0.81
CA GLN A 84 -32.34 -11.99 0.31
C GLN A 84 -31.59 -12.38 -0.96
N ASP A 85 -31.57 -11.46 -1.93
CA ASP A 85 -30.76 -11.59 -3.13
C ASP A 85 -29.30 -11.22 -2.82
N HIS A 86 -28.40 -12.16 -3.07
CA HIS A 86 -26.95 -11.93 -3.05
C HIS A 86 -26.39 -12.08 -4.45
N ILE A 87 -25.49 -11.17 -4.84
CA ILE A 87 -24.71 -11.37 -6.07
C ILE A 87 -23.86 -12.62 -5.88
N ARG A 88 -23.94 -13.50 -6.89
CA ARG A 88 -23.21 -14.75 -6.97
C ARG A 88 -21.71 -14.46 -7.16
N ILE A 89 -20.87 -15.12 -6.36
CA ILE A 89 -19.43 -15.13 -6.61
C ILE A 89 -19.14 -16.04 -7.79
N THR A 90 -18.31 -15.57 -8.71
CA THR A 90 -17.86 -16.35 -9.87
C THR A 90 -16.82 -17.38 -9.44
N GLU A 91 -16.84 -18.56 -10.03
CA GLU A 91 -15.94 -19.68 -9.71
C GLU A 91 -15.03 -20.05 -10.91
N PRO A 92 -13.89 -20.73 -10.67
CA PRO A 92 -13.02 -21.18 -11.74
C PRO A 92 -13.76 -21.98 -12.83
N GLY A 93 -13.47 -21.67 -14.10
CA GLY A 93 -14.10 -22.29 -15.27
C GLY A 93 -15.36 -21.59 -15.77
N GLU A 94 -15.87 -20.58 -15.06
CA GLU A 94 -17.00 -19.78 -15.51
C GLU A 94 -16.60 -18.69 -16.50
N LYS A 95 -17.52 -18.35 -17.41
CA LYS A 95 -17.30 -17.33 -18.46
C LYS A 95 -16.90 -15.96 -17.90
N ASN A 96 -17.49 -15.57 -16.76
CA ASN A 96 -17.29 -14.27 -16.14
C ASN A 96 -16.25 -14.30 -15.01
N TYR A 97 -15.53 -15.43 -14.84
CA TYR A 97 -14.49 -15.56 -13.86
C TYR A 97 -13.24 -14.78 -14.30
N VAL A 98 -13.01 -13.65 -13.64
CA VAL A 98 -11.82 -12.82 -13.80
C VAL A 98 -11.31 -12.47 -12.41
N ARG A 99 -10.01 -12.62 -12.23
CA ARG A 99 -9.31 -12.37 -10.98
C ARG A 99 -8.05 -11.57 -11.21
N PRO A 100 -7.44 -11.00 -10.15
CA PRO A 100 -6.12 -10.38 -10.21
C PRO A 100 -5.05 -11.15 -11.01
N TRP A 101 -5.08 -12.48 -10.96
CA TRP A 101 -4.13 -13.36 -11.64
C TRP A 101 -4.63 -13.94 -12.97
N SER A 102 -5.79 -13.49 -13.47
CA SER A 102 -6.21 -13.83 -14.82
C SER A 102 -5.28 -13.20 -15.85
N ASP A 103 -5.16 -13.83 -17.02
CA ASP A 103 -4.38 -13.30 -18.13
C ASP A 103 -4.82 -11.85 -18.47
N PRO A 104 -3.91 -10.85 -18.42
CA PRO A 104 -4.25 -9.47 -18.76
C PRO A 104 -4.80 -9.27 -20.18
N SER A 105 -4.55 -10.20 -21.09
CA SER A 105 -5.11 -10.22 -22.45
C SER A 105 -6.57 -10.70 -22.49
N HIS A 106 -7.10 -11.26 -21.41
CA HIS A 106 -8.48 -11.69 -21.32
C HIS A 106 -9.42 -10.47 -21.52
N PRO A 107 -10.45 -10.58 -22.39
CA PRO A 107 -11.27 -9.42 -22.80
C PRO A 107 -12.03 -8.75 -21.65
N LEU A 108 -12.23 -9.44 -20.54
CA LEU A 108 -12.90 -8.90 -19.34
C LEU A 108 -11.92 -8.31 -18.31
N PHE A 109 -10.60 -8.53 -18.42
CA PHE A 109 -9.63 -8.10 -17.41
C PHE A 109 -9.54 -6.57 -17.29
N ALA A 110 -9.17 -5.89 -18.38
CA ALA A 110 -9.06 -4.43 -18.36
C ALA A 110 -10.40 -3.72 -18.05
N PRO A 111 -11.55 -4.15 -18.58
CA PRO A 111 -12.85 -3.61 -18.13
C PRO A 111 -13.11 -3.81 -16.64
N LYS A 112 -12.73 -4.97 -16.07
CA LYS A 112 -12.91 -5.23 -14.64
C LYS A 112 -12.01 -4.36 -13.77
N LEU A 113 -10.75 -4.19 -14.17
CA LEU A 113 -9.82 -3.28 -13.51
C LEU A 113 -10.31 -1.82 -13.59
N MET A 114 -10.86 -1.40 -14.73
CA MET A 114 -11.47 -0.07 -14.88
C MET A 114 -12.67 0.12 -13.94
N GLU A 115 -13.55 -0.88 -13.84
CA GLU A 115 -14.69 -0.88 -12.90
C GLU A 115 -14.18 -0.67 -11.46
N VAL A 116 -13.21 -1.47 -11.03
CA VAL A 116 -12.60 -1.38 -9.69
C VAL A 116 -11.98 0.00 -9.46
N THR A 117 -11.17 0.48 -10.41
CA THR A 117 -10.47 1.77 -10.32
C THR A 117 -11.45 2.92 -10.16
N ARG A 118 -12.52 2.95 -10.96
CA ARG A 118 -13.53 4.01 -10.89
C ARG A 118 -14.23 4.07 -9.54
N VAL A 119 -14.63 2.93 -8.99
CA VAL A 119 -15.30 2.93 -7.69
C VAL A 119 -14.35 3.38 -6.58
N ILE A 120 -13.05 3.06 -6.68
CA ILE A 120 -12.04 3.62 -5.77
C ILE A 120 -11.93 5.14 -5.91
N ILE A 121 -11.86 5.66 -7.15
CA ILE A 121 -11.80 7.11 -7.42
C ILE A 121 -13.04 7.80 -6.83
N GLU A 122 -14.23 7.28 -7.10
CA GLU A 122 -15.50 7.81 -6.60
C GLU A 122 -15.55 7.82 -5.08
N LYS A 123 -15.16 6.69 -4.46
CA LYS A 123 -15.15 6.54 -3.00
C LYS A 123 -14.22 7.55 -2.32
N ASN A 124 -13.11 7.89 -2.96
CA ASN A 124 -12.06 8.75 -2.41
C ASN A 124 -12.05 10.16 -3.02
N GLY A 125 -13.11 10.56 -3.73
CA GLY A 125 -13.14 11.79 -4.51
C GLY A 125 -12.81 13.07 -3.73
N GLU A 126 -13.13 13.13 -2.43
CA GLU A 126 -12.74 14.25 -1.56
C GLU A 126 -11.21 14.30 -1.34
N ALA A 127 -10.60 13.17 -1.00
CA ALA A 127 -9.15 13.04 -0.79
C ALA A 127 -8.37 13.33 -2.08
N LEU A 128 -8.78 12.74 -3.20
CA LEU A 128 -8.17 12.98 -4.51
C LEU A 128 -8.38 14.43 -4.96
N GLY A 129 -9.52 15.03 -4.60
CA GLY A 129 -9.79 16.45 -4.80
C GLY A 129 -8.78 17.37 -4.09
N VAL A 130 -8.27 16.99 -2.92
CA VAL A 130 -7.20 17.73 -2.23
C VAL A 130 -5.90 17.66 -3.03
N MET A 131 -5.54 16.47 -3.54
CA MET A 131 -4.34 16.30 -4.38
C MET A 131 -4.43 17.14 -5.66
N ARG A 132 -5.56 17.10 -6.35
CA ARG A 132 -5.77 17.89 -7.57
C ARG A 132 -5.66 19.40 -7.32
N LYS A 133 -6.19 19.89 -6.19
CA LYS A 133 -6.05 21.30 -5.79
C LYS A 133 -4.60 21.69 -5.49
N LEU A 134 -3.82 20.80 -4.86
CA LEU A 134 -2.37 20.99 -4.69
C LEU A 134 -1.67 21.06 -6.06
N ALA A 135 -2.03 20.17 -6.99
CA ALA A 135 -1.48 20.16 -8.34
C ALA A 135 -1.81 21.43 -9.14
N ASN A 136 -2.99 22.01 -8.92
CA ASN A 136 -3.41 23.25 -9.53
C ASN A 136 -2.82 24.52 -8.88
N GLY A 137 -2.13 24.38 -7.73
CA GLY A 137 -1.56 25.51 -6.99
C GLY A 137 -2.58 26.29 -6.17
N GLU A 138 -3.68 25.65 -5.75
CA GLU A 138 -4.77 26.29 -5.00
C GLU A 138 -4.53 26.35 -3.48
N PHE A 139 -3.51 25.65 -2.98
CA PHE A 139 -3.24 25.54 -1.53
C PHE A 139 -2.01 26.31 -1.05
N ILE A 140 -1.00 26.47 -1.90
CA ILE A 140 0.29 27.05 -1.54
C ILE A 140 0.49 28.30 -2.39
N GLU A 141 0.65 29.44 -1.73
CA GLU A 141 0.89 30.73 -2.37
C GLU A 141 2.04 31.45 -1.69
N PHE A 142 2.80 32.18 -2.49
CA PHE A 142 3.95 32.95 -2.03
C PHE A 142 3.74 34.43 -2.25
N ASP A 143 4.31 35.23 -1.36
CA ASP A 143 4.30 36.68 -1.48
C ASP A 143 5.23 37.11 -2.61
N ALA A 144 4.87 38.20 -3.29
CA ALA A 144 5.77 38.83 -4.24
C ALA A 144 7.07 39.31 -3.56
N VAL A 145 8.15 39.37 -4.35
CA VAL A 145 9.45 39.90 -3.93
C VAL A 145 9.66 41.27 -4.56
N ASN A 146 10.24 42.23 -3.84
CA ASN A 146 10.59 43.53 -4.41
C ASN A 146 11.90 43.48 -5.23
N GLY A 147 12.21 44.53 -6.00
CA GLY A 147 13.44 44.60 -6.79
C GLY A 147 14.75 44.53 -5.98
N GLY A 148 14.67 44.61 -4.65
CA GLY A 148 15.78 44.40 -3.71
C GLY A 148 15.80 43.02 -3.04
N GLY A 149 14.93 42.09 -3.43
CA GLY A 149 14.88 40.73 -2.88
C GLY A 149 14.10 40.55 -1.58
N ASN A 150 13.39 41.58 -1.10
CA ASN A 150 12.61 41.51 0.14
C ASN A 150 11.15 41.11 -0.10
N ARG A 151 10.59 40.33 0.82
CA ARG A 151 9.18 39.90 0.86
C ARG A 151 8.22 41.10 0.91
N LYS A 152 7.15 41.08 0.12
CA LYS A 152 6.05 42.06 0.14
C LYS A 152 4.75 41.41 0.65
N PRO A 153 4.55 41.30 1.98
CA PRO A 153 3.36 40.62 2.53
C PRO A 153 2.05 41.33 2.16
N ASP A 154 2.07 42.66 2.07
CA ASP A 154 0.90 43.50 1.76
C ASP A 154 0.58 43.57 0.27
N SER A 155 1.39 42.94 -0.59
CA SER A 155 1.10 42.88 -2.03
C SER A 155 -0.13 42.00 -2.28
N PRO A 156 -1.10 42.45 -3.10
CA PRO A 156 -2.19 41.60 -3.56
C PRO A 156 -1.72 40.55 -4.58
N GLU A 157 -0.53 40.74 -5.17
CA GLU A 157 0.10 39.77 -6.05
C GLU A 157 0.66 38.60 -5.24
N LYS A 158 0.08 37.42 -5.46
CA LYS A 158 0.52 36.14 -4.91
C LYS A 158 0.92 35.19 -6.04
N HIS A 159 1.96 34.40 -5.80
CA HIS A 159 2.45 33.41 -6.76
C HIS A 159 2.07 32.01 -6.27
N PRO A 160 1.17 31.29 -6.96
CA PRO A 160 0.81 29.93 -6.57
C PRO A 160 1.97 28.96 -6.85
N LEU A 161 2.19 28.02 -5.94
CA LEU A 161 3.11 26.89 -6.13
C LEU A 161 2.29 25.64 -6.47
N LYS A 162 2.49 25.11 -7.68
CA LYS A 162 1.92 23.84 -8.11
C LYS A 162 2.74 22.67 -7.56
N VAL A 163 2.06 21.66 -7.04
CA VAL A 163 2.67 20.41 -6.60
C VAL A 163 2.66 19.40 -7.75
N ARG A 164 3.80 18.81 -8.09
CA ARG A 164 3.88 17.78 -9.13
C ARG A 164 3.85 16.40 -8.48
N PHE A 165 2.79 15.63 -8.72
CA PHE A 165 2.67 14.27 -8.21
C PHE A 165 3.18 13.26 -9.25
N HIS A 166 4.12 12.42 -8.87
CA HIS A 166 4.68 11.34 -9.70
C HIS A 166 4.33 9.99 -9.07
N TYR A 167 3.73 9.10 -9.84
CA TYR A 167 3.29 7.79 -9.38
C TYR A 167 4.30 6.71 -9.76
N MET A 168 4.62 5.84 -8.79
CA MET A 168 5.30 4.56 -9.00
C MET A 168 4.43 3.43 -8.46
N VAL A 169 4.44 2.25 -9.07
CA VAL A 169 3.64 1.11 -8.61
C VAL A 169 4.37 0.28 -7.53
N GLY A 170 3.59 -0.38 -6.68
CA GLY A 170 3.94 -1.41 -5.70
C GLY A 170 3.23 -2.74 -6.03
N ASN A 171 3.02 -3.61 -5.03
CA ASN A 171 2.38 -4.91 -5.22
C ASN A 171 0.84 -4.86 -5.17
N HIS A 172 0.20 -3.83 -4.63
CA HIS A 172 -1.27 -3.74 -4.65
C HIS A 172 -1.82 -3.11 -5.93
N ASP A 173 -0.96 -2.37 -6.65
CA ASP A 173 -1.35 -1.52 -7.76
C ASP A 173 -0.51 -1.73 -9.04
N TRP A 174 0.23 -2.84 -9.09
CA TRP A 174 1.07 -3.26 -10.21
C TRP A 174 0.34 -3.28 -11.57
N TYR A 175 -0.98 -3.46 -11.56
CA TYR A 175 -1.80 -3.42 -12.78
C TYR A 175 -1.62 -2.13 -13.60
N TYR A 176 -1.27 -1.01 -12.94
CA TYR A 176 -1.05 0.27 -13.61
C TYR A 176 0.31 0.33 -14.34
N HIS A 177 1.14 -0.71 -14.24
CA HIS A 177 2.33 -0.91 -15.06
C HIS A 177 2.04 -1.73 -16.34
N LEU A 178 0.88 -2.39 -16.45
CA LEU A 178 0.51 -3.16 -17.64
C LEU A 178 0.41 -2.29 -18.91
N LYS A 179 0.91 -2.82 -20.02
CA LYS A 179 0.95 -2.15 -21.32
C LYS A 179 -0.35 -2.33 -22.11
N GLY A 180 -0.70 -1.33 -22.90
CA GLY A 180 -1.77 -1.40 -23.90
C GLY A 180 -2.85 -0.34 -23.70
N GLU A 181 -3.53 0.02 -24.80
CA GLU A 181 -4.48 1.15 -24.86
C GLU A 181 -5.61 1.05 -23.82
N ALA A 182 -6.05 -0.17 -23.48
CA ALA A 182 -7.05 -0.37 -22.45
C ALA A 182 -6.55 0.07 -21.06
N PHE A 183 -5.29 -0.22 -20.73
CA PHE A 183 -4.66 0.17 -19.47
C PHE A 183 -4.21 1.64 -19.48
N ASP A 184 -3.80 2.17 -20.63
CA ASP A 184 -3.50 3.61 -20.80
C ASP A 184 -4.71 4.48 -20.42
N ARG A 185 -5.92 4.05 -20.81
CA ARG A 185 -7.16 4.72 -20.44
C ARG A 185 -7.44 4.68 -18.93
N ILE A 186 -7.12 3.57 -18.25
CA ILE A 186 -7.28 3.46 -16.79
C ILE A 186 -6.34 4.44 -16.09
N ARG A 187 -5.07 4.50 -16.54
CA ARG A 187 -4.10 5.47 -16.03
C ARG A 187 -4.53 6.91 -16.29
N GLN A 188 -5.13 7.20 -17.46
CA GLN A 188 -5.64 8.54 -17.75
C GLN A 188 -6.71 8.97 -16.71
N GLU A 189 -7.61 8.08 -16.31
CA GLU A 189 -8.59 8.40 -15.26
C GLU A 189 -7.95 8.68 -13.90
N LEU A 190 -6.88 7.96 -13.54
CA LEU A 190 -6.10 8.25 -12.34
C LEU A 190 -5.37 9.60 -12.44
N ILE A 191 -4.75 9.89 -13.58
CA ILE A 191 -4.07 11.16 -13.86
C ILE A 191 -5.04 12.32 -13.67
N ASP A 192 -6.24 12.24 -14.25
CA ASP A 192 -7.26 13.28 -14.19
C ASP A 192 -7.86 13.42 -12.77
N ALA A 193 -8.07 12.30 -12.07
CA ALA A 193 -8.64 12.29 -10.73
C ALA A 193 -7.68 12.90 -9.69
N MET A 194 -6.39 12.61 -9.79
CA MET A 194 -5.38 12.96 -8.79
C MET A 194 -4.54 14.19 -9.16
N GLY A 195 -4.49 14.58 -10.43
CA GLY A 195 -3.61 15.62 -10.95
C GLY A 195 -2.15 15.15 -11.09
N LEU A 196 -1.95 13.93 -11.58
CA LEU A 196 -0.60 13.35 -11.73
C LEU A 196 0.16 14.02 -12.89
N SER A 197 1.49 14.05 -12.76
CA SER A 197 2.42 14.52 -13.79
C SER A 197 2.92 13.39 -14.71
N ASN A 198 2.52 12.14 -14.43
CA ASN A 198 2.82 10.98 -15.28
C ASN A 198 2.10 11.11 -16.64
N PRO A 199 2.72 10.64 -17.74
CA PRO A 199 1.99 10.34 -18.97
C PRO A 199 1.07 9.13 -18.77
N PRO A 200 0.03 8.94 -19.62
CA PRO A 200 -0.86 7.77 -19.58
C PRO A 200 -0.21 6.47 -20.10
N THR A 201 1.10 6.33 -19.96
CA THR A 201 1.87 5.11 -20.24
C THR A 201 2.12 4.36 -18.92
N PRO A 202 2.59 3.09 -18.93
CA PRO A 202 2.91 2.35 -17.70
C PRO A 202 3.55 3.21 -16.61
N PHE A 203 2.96 3.19 -15.41
CA PHE A 203 3.56 3.87 -14.27
C PHE A 203 4.78 3.09 -13.79
N PRO A 204 5.95 3.74 -13.63
CA PRO A 204 7.20 3.04 -13.38
C PRO A 204 7.19 2.26 -12.07
N TYR A 205 7.92 1.16 -12.05
CA TYR A 205 8.18 0.34 -10.87
C TYR A 205 9.66 0.40 -10.49
N ASP A 206 10.55 0.15 -11.45
CA ASP A 206 11.98 -0.07 -11.21
C ASP A 206 12.83 0.76 -12.18
N LEU A 207 13.36 1.86 -11.67
CA LEU A 207 14.27 2.75 -12.40
C LEU A 207 15.74 2.29 -12.30
N ARG A 208 16.02 1.22 -11.55
CA ARG A 208 17.37 0.67 -11.43
C ARG A 208 17.35 -0.76 -10.94
N LYS A 209 17.65 -1.71 -11.82
CA LYS A 209 17.74 -3.13 -11.45
C LYS A 209 18.69 -3.36 -10.27
N LEU A 210 18.29 -4.26 -9.38
CA LEU A 210 19.14 -4.77 -8.30
C LEU A 210 20.37 -5.53 -8.84
N SER A 211 20.20 -6.21 -9.98
CA SER A 211 21.29 -6.90 -10.66
C SER A 211 21.06 -6.92 -12.18
N PRO A 212 22.11 -6.86 -13.02
CA PRO A 212 21.97 -6.81 -14.48
C PRO A 212 21.24 -8.00 -15.10
N ASP A 213 21.25 -9.16 -14.44
CA ASP A 213 20.63 -10.42 -14.88
C ASP A 213 19.12 -10.50 -14.63
N MET A 214 18.53 -9.53 -13.92
CA MET A 214 17.08 -9.49 -13.71
C MET A 214 16.33 -9.43 -15.07
N PRO A 215 15.24 -10.19 -15.24
CA PRO A 215 14.64 -10.47 -16.55
C PRO A 215 13.82 -9.32 -17.15
N TRP A 216 13.36 -8.35 -16.35
CA TRP A 216 12.60 -7.20 -16.84
C TRP A 216 13.52 -6.10 -17.40
N GLN A 217 12.96 -5.05 -18.01
CA GLN A 217 13.72 -3.86 -18.42
C GLN A 217 13.62 -2.80 -17.32
N VAL A 218 14.61 -1.90 -17.26
CA VAL A 218 14.48 -0.70 -16.42
C VAL A 218 13.41 0.20 -17.02
N ASP A 219 12.55 0.76 -16.19
CA ASP A 219 11.51 1.67 -16.64
C ASP A 219 12.08 3.05 -16.99
N GLU A 220 11.44 3.75 -17.93
CA GLU A 220 11.84 5.09 -18.32
C GLU A 220 10.95 6.12 -17.61
N ALA A 221 11.53 6.87 -16.66
CA ALA A 221 10.83 7.99 -16.02
C ALA A 221 11.78 9.18 -15.79
N PRO A 222 12.10 9.96 -16.85
CA PRO A 222 13.15 10.98 -16.80
C PRO A 222 12.99 12.03 -15.70
N GLU A 223 11.75 12.43 -15.39
CA GLU A 223 11.50 13.37 -14.30
C GLU A 223 11.76 12.76 -12.92
N ILE A 224 11.42 11.50 -12.70
CA ILE A 224 11.73 10.82 -11.42
C ILE A 224 13.24 10.58 -11.30
N GLU A 225 13.91 10.17 -12.38
CA GLU A 225 15.38 10.02 -12.41
C GLU A 225 16.09 11.35 -12.13
N ARG A 226 15.59 12.46 -12.68
CA ARG A 226 16.09 13.81 -12.37
C ARG A 226 15.96 14.11 -10.88
N LEU A 227 14.82 13.82 -10.28
CA LEU A 227 14.60 14.00 -8.83
C LEU A 227 15.57 13.14 -8.01
N PHE A 228 15.77 11.87 -8.38
CA PHE A 228 16.74 11.01 -7.71
C PHE A 228 18.15 11.60 -7.73
N HIS A 229 18.60 12.05 -8.90
CA HIS A 229 19.92 12.64 -9.06
C HIS A 229 20.08 13.96 -8.31
N GLU A 230 19.09 14.84 -8.37
CA GLU A 230 19.13 16.19 -7.78
C GLU A 230 19.11 16.16 -6.25
N TYR A 231 18.34 15.26 -5.65
CA TYR A 231 18.21 15.14 -4.19
C TYR A 231 19.12 14.05 -3.59
N LYS A 232 19.87 13.32 -4.43
CA LYS A 232 20.68 12.16 -4.03
C LYS A 232 19.84 11.11 -3.30
N VAL A 233 18.64 10.89 -3.82
CA VAL A 233 17.67 9.92 -3.30
C VAL A 233 17.51 8.80 -4.31
N PHE A 234 17.32 7.57 -3.85
CA PHE A 234 16.76 6.50 -4.66
C PHE A 234 15.62 5.84 -3.91
N CYS A 235 14.49 5.59 -4.58
CA CYS A 235 13.33 4.98 -3.93
C CYS A 235 12.66 3.90 -4.78
N ARG A 236 12.10 2.89 -4.11
CA ARG A 236 11.26 1.82 -4.69
C ARG A 236 10.32 1.27 -3.61
N HIS A 237 9.22 0.64 -3.97
CA HIS A 237 8.24 0.17 -2.97
C HIS A 237 8.81 -0.89 -1.99
N GLY A 238 9.74 -1.75 -2.42
CA GLY A 238 10.51 -2.65 -1.54
C GLY A 238 9.92 -4.06 -1.40
N ASP A 239 8.75 -4.28 -1.96
CA ASP A 239 8.12 -5.59 -2.15
C ASP A 239 8.94 -6.56 -3.03
N VAL A 240 9.92 -6.06 -3.79
CA VAL A 240 10.96 -6.87 -4.46
C VAL A 240 11.67 -7.85 -3.52
N TYR A 241 11.73 -7.54 -2.22
CA TYR A 241 12.34 -8.37 -1.18
C TYR A 241 11.35 -9.32 -0.50
N ASP A 242 10.10 -9.32 -0.93
CA ASP A 242 9.03 -10.17 -0.42
C ASP A 242 8.59 -11.17 -1.49
N SER A 243 9.11 -12.38 -1.44
CA SER A 243 8.79 -13.43 -2.41
C SER A 243 7.31 -13.85 -2.43
N PHE A 244 6.52 -13.45 -1.44
CA PHE A 244 5.08 -13.69 -1.44
C PHE A 244 4.33 -12.67 -2.32
N ASN A 245 4.86 -11.45 -2.40
CA ASN A 245 4.27 -10.31 -3.11
C ASN A 245 5.08 -9.86 -4.34
N PHE A 246 6.18 -10.54 -4.66
CA PHE A 246 6.96 -10.33 -5.87
C PHE A 246 7.59 -11.62 -6.42
N ASN A 247 7.57 -11.78 -7.74
CA ASN A 247 8.23 -12.88 -8.43
C ASN A 247 9.45 -12.37 -9.22
N ALA A 248 10.65 -12.65 -8.73
CA ALA A 248 11.90 -12.21 -9.36
C ALA A 248 12.22 -12.91 -10.71
N GLU A 249 11.55 -14.01 -11.05
CA GLU A 249 11.73 -14.69 -12.34
C GLU A 249 10.87 -14.05 -13.45
N THR A 250 9.76 -13.41 -13.08
CA THR A 250 8.81 -12.82 -14.04
C THR A 250 8.73 -11.29 -13.96
N GLY A 251 9.21 -10.70 -12.87
CA GLY A 251 9.12 -9.26 -12.62
C GLY A 251 7.73 -8.80 -12.17
N ARG A 252 7.47 -7.50 -12.31
CA ARG A 252 6.31 -6.78 -11.77
C ARG A 252 4.99 -7.03 -12.51
N ASP A 253 5.04 -7.38 -13.79
CA ASP A 253 3.86 -7.48 -14.66
C ASP A 253 3.03 -8.75 -14.46
N GLN A 254 3.12 -9.40 -13.30
CA GLN A 254 2.47 -10.66 -13.02
C GLN A 254 1.93 -10.67 -11.59
N ALA A 255 0.79 -11.32 -11.43
CA ALA A 255 0.23 -11.61 -10.12
C ALA A 255 1.09 -12.63 -9.35
N THR A 256 0.94 -12.59 -8.04
CA THR A 256 1.72 -13.37 -7.07
C THR A 256 0.81 -14.24 -6.19
N LEU A 257 1.42 -15.11 -5.38
CA LEU A 257 0.69 -15.87 -4.37
C LEU A 257 -0.04 -14.94 -3.39
N GLY A 258 0.55 -13.78 -3.07
CA GLY A 258 -0.06 -12.74 -2.26
C GLY A 258 -1.36 -12.18 -2.83
N ASP A 259 -1.43 -11.98 -4.16
CA ASP A 259 -2.64 -11.52 -4.82
C ASP A 259 -3.79 -12.54 -4.69
N ALA A 260 -3.49 -13.80 -4.99
CA ALA A 260 -4.47 -14.88 -4.91
C ALA A 260 -4.94 -15.13 -3.48
N PHE A 261 -4.03 -15.10 -2.51
CA PHE A 261 -4.37 -15.25 -1.09
C PHE A 261 -5.24 -14.09 -0.60
N THR A 262 -4.86 -12.87 -0.95
CA THR A 262 -5.63 -11.67 -0.58
C THR A 262 -7.05 -11.75 -1.15
N MET A 263 -7.22 -12.19 -2.39
CA MET A 263 -8.53 -12.25 -3.01
C MET A 263 -9.40 -13.41 -2.49
N GLU A 264 -8.91 -14.65 -2.58
CA GLU A 264 -9.74 -15.86 -2.34
C GLU A 264 -9.83 -16.23 -0.87
N VAL A 265 -8.93 -15.71 -0.03
CA VAL A 265 -8.97 -15.93 1.41
C VAL A 265 -9.41 -14.67 2.13
N CYS A 266 -8.66 -13.56 2.03
CA CYS A 266 -8.94 -12.37 2.84
C CYS A 266 -10.21 -11.63 2.41
N ASN A 267 -10.35 -11.29 1.13
CA ASN A 267 -11.47 -10.49 0.62
C ASN A 267 -12.76 -11.32 0.53
N ARG A 268 -12.64 -12.58 0.12
CA ARG A 268 -13.78 -13.50 -0.02
C ARG A 268 -14.38 -13.91 1.32
N TYR A 269 -13.57 -14.00 2.38
CA TYR A 269 -14.04 -14.47 3.68
C TYR A 269 -15.22 -13.67 4.25
N PRO A 270 -15.17 -12.33 4.36
CA PRO A 270 -16.34 -11.55 4.76
C PRO A 270 -17.54 -11.69 3.83
N GLU A 271 -17.34 -11.86 2.52
CA GLU A 271 -18.44 -12.06 1.58
C GLU A 271 -19.13 -13.41 1.81
N GLU A 272 -18.39 -14.48 2.07
CA GLU A 272 -18.97 -15.78 2.44
C GLU A 272 -19.67 -15.74 3.79
N LEU A 273 -19.17 -14.95 4.73
CA LEU A 273 -19.81 -14.74 6.03
C LEU A 273 -21.17 -14.04 5.89
N LYS A 274 -21.31 -13.03 5.01
CA LYS A 274 -22.61 -12.38 4.71
C LYS A 274 -23.66 -13.34 4.16
N ARG A 275 -23.22 -14.42 3.53
CA ARG A 275 -24.07 -15.47 2.96
C ARG A 275 -24.46 -16.54 3.96
N ARG A 276 -24.09 -16.38 5.25
CA ARG A 276 -24.47 -17.33 6.29
C ARG A 276 -25.75 -16.88 7.00
N PRO A 277 -26.72 -17.80 7.11
CA PRO A 277 -27.92 -17.52 7.88
C PRO A 277 -27.55 -17.23 9.34
N ASN A 278 -28.20 -16.23 9.94
CA ASN A 278 -28.04 -15.87 11.37
C ASN A 278 -26.66 -15.33 11.79
N LEU A 279 -25.83 -14.82 10.87
CA LEU A 279 -24.61 -14.10 11.22
C LEU A 279 -24.86 -12.59 11.31
N ASN A 280 -24.61 -11.99 12.46
CA ASN A 280 -24.77 -10.55 12.67
C ASN A 280 -23.84 -9.77 11.71
N ILE A 281 -24.39 -8.79 11.00
CA ILE A 281 -23.65 -7.90 10.09
C ILE A 281 -22.49 -7.18 10.80
N GLU A 282 -22.60 -6.89 12.09
CA GLU A 282 -21.51 -6.30 12.88
C GLU A 282 -20.29 -7.23 12.98
N ILE A 283 -20.50 -8.55 12.99
CA ILE A 283 -19.40 -9.53 12.98
C ILE A 283 -18.71 -9.50 11.62
N VAL A 284 -19.49 -9.47 10.54
CA VAL A 284 -18.96 -9.33 9.18
C VAL A 284 -18.15 -8.05 9.06
N ASP A 285 -18.70 -6.91 9.46
CA ASP A 285 -18.02 -5.62 9.36
C ASP A 285 -16.74 -5.56 10.21
N ASN A 286 -16.74 -6.20 11.39
CA ASN A 286 -15.51 -6.36 12.17
C ASN A 286 -14.46 -7.19 11.42
N LEU A 287 -14.86 -8.34 10.86
CA LEU A 287 -13.96 -9.26 10.17
C LEU A 287 -13.48 -8.74 8.80
N ARG A 288 -14.16 -7.76 8.19
CA ARG A 288 -13.69 -7.08 6.96
C ARG A 288 -12.37 -6.35 7.15
N HIS A 289 -12.00 -6.00 8.37
CA HIS A 289 -10.71 -5.40 8.70
C HIS A 289 -9.52 -6.37 8.61
N ILE A 290 -9.77 -7.63 8.24
CA ILE A 290 -8.75 -8.65 7.99
C ILE A 290 -7.66 -8.20 7.01
N THR A 291 -8.04 -7.41 6.01
CA THR A 291 -7.13 -6.85 5.00
C THR A 291 -6.16 -5.81 5.55
N ASN A 292 -6.37 -5.34 6.79
CA ASN A 292 -5.45 -4.43 7.50
C ASN A 292 -4.47 -5.18 8.41
N VAL A 293 -4.53 -6.51 8.46
CA VAL A 293 -3.60 -7.31 9.26
C VAL A 293 -2.26 -7.39 8.54
N ARG A 294 -1.18 -7.06 9.26
CA ARG A 294 0.19 -7.09 8.73
C ARG A 294 1.15 -7.83 9.69
N PRO A 295 2.05 -8.67 9.17
CA PRO A 295 2.09 -9.16 7.78
C PRO A 295 0.86 -10.04 7.48
N ALA A 296 0.53 -10.24 6.20
CA ALA A 296 -0.67 -10.97 5.79
C ALA A 296 -0.78 -12.39 6.41
N LEU A 297 0.35 -13.06 6.65
CA LEU A 297 0.40 -14.37 7.32
C LEU A 297 0.00 -14.34 8.81
N ALA A 298 -0.16 -13.16 9.43
CA ALA A 298 -0.69 -13.01 10.79
C ALA A 298 -2.23 -13.08 10.84
N THR A 299 -2.88 -13.04 9.68
CA THR A 299 -4.33 -13.05 9.53
C THR A 299 -5.07 -14.15 10.29
N PRO A 300 -4.63 -15.43 10.25
CA PRO A 300 -5.29 -16.52 11.00
C PRO A 300 -5.32 -16.27 12.51
N LEU A 301 -4.24 -15.70 13.07
CA LEU A 301 -4.14 -15.36 14.49
C LEU A 301 -5.10 -14.23 14.86
N TRP A 302 -5.20 -13.20 14.01
CA TRP A 302 -6.12 -12.09 14.22
C TRP A 302 -7.57 -12.55 14.21
N ILE A 303 -7.98 -13.38 13.22
CA ILE A 303 -9.33 -13.96 13.17
C ILE A 303 -9.64 -14.75 14.42
N SER A 304 -8.73 -15.63 14.84
CA SER A 304 -8.90 -16.41 16.08
C SER A 304 -9.09 -15.50 17.31
N GLY A 305 -8.39 -14.36 17.36
CA GLY A 305 -8.59 -13.34 18.40
C GLY A 305 -9.96 -12.67 18.33
N GLN A 306 -10.41 -12.28 17.13
CA GLN A 306 -11.73 -11.67 16.91
C GLN A 306 -12.87 -12.62 17.28
N ILE A 307 -12.81 -13.89 16.84
CA ILE A 307 -13.84 -14.89 17.15
C ILE A 307 -13.94 -15.11 18.66
N LYS A 308 -12.79 -15.23 19.35
CA LYS A 308 -12.76 -15.38 20.81
C LYS A 308 -13.39 -14.18 21.51
N ARG A 309 -13.04 -12.96 21.11
CA ARG A 309 -13.63 -11.72 21.66
C ARG A 309 -15.15 -11.68 21.48
N LEU A 310 -15.63 -11.96 20.27
CA LEU A 310 -17.06 -11.96 19.95
C LEU A 310 -17.84 -13.04 20.70
N ALA A 311 -17.20 -14.18 21.00
CA ALA A 311 -17.76 -15.23 21.85
C ALA A 311 -17.89 -14.75 23.32
N GLU A 312 -16.84 -14.14 23.86
CA GLU A 312 -16.83 -13.58 25.23
C GLU A 312 -17.85 -12.45 25.41
N GLU A 313 -18.08 -11.63 24.38
CA GLU A 313 -19.07 -10.55 24.36
C GLU A 313 -20.52 -11.04 24.16
N ASN A 314 -20.73 -12.36 24.03
CA ASN A 314 -22.03 -12.98 23.73
C ASN A 314 -22.70 -12.40 22.46
N VAL A 315 -21.91 -12.05 21.43
CA VAL A 315 -22.41 -11.58 20.14
C VAL A 315 -22.72 -12.77 19.21
N LEU A 316 -22.05 -13.91 19.40
CA LEU A 316 -22.19 -15.15 18.62
C LEU A 316 -23.38 -16.04 19.05
N LYS A 317 -24.51 -15.47 19.50
CA LYS A 317 -25.61 -16.24 20.11
C LYS A 317 -26.20 -17.33 19.20
N GLU A 318 -26.25 -17.08 17.90
CA GLU A 318 -26.91 -17.95 16.91
C GLU A 318 -25.93 -18.60 15.91
N SER A 319 -24.70 -18.07 15.82
CA SER A 319 -23.64 -18.57 14.94
C SER A 319 -22.53 -19.21 15.76
N SER A 320 -22.14 -20.45 15.44
CA SER A 320 -21.09 -21.11 16.21
C SER A 320 -19.69 -20.65 15.77
N GLU A 321 -18.75 -20.49 16.71
CA GLU A 321 -17.31 -20.30 16.43
C GLU A 321 -16.80 -21.32 15.41
N ARG A 322 -17.34 -22.54 15.45
CA ARG A 322 -16.98 -23.63 14.53
C ARG A 322 -17.39 -23.33 13.09
N ASP A 323 -18.51 -22.65 12.86
CA ASP A 323 -18.98 -22.33 11.51
C ASP A 323 -18.14 -21.24 10.88
N ILE A 324 -17.87 -20.15 11.61
CA ILE A 324 -17.02 -19.04 11.17
C ILE A 324 -15.62 -19.54 10.81
N LYS A 325 -15.10 -20.44 11.62
CA LYS A 325 -13.82 -21.10 11.43
C LYS A 325 -13.82 -22.07 10.25
N ARG A 326 -14.90 -22.85 10.07
CA ARG A 326 -15.02 -23.79 8.94
C ARG A 326 -14.97 -23.04 7.61
N ILE A 327 -15.65 -21.90 7.49
CA ILE A 327 -15.62 -21.09 6.26
C ILE A 327 -14.19 -20.66 5.92
N TRP A 328 -13.43 -20.24 6.94
CA TRP A 328 -12.02 -19.89 6.76
C TRP A 328 -11.18 -21.10 6.29
N ASP A 329 -11.32 -22.24 6.98
CA ASP A 329 -10.58 -23.46 6.64
C ASP A 329 -10.94 -23.95 5.21
N ASP A 330 -12.22 -23.86 4.82
CA ASP A 330 -12.70 -24.22 3.48
C ASP A 330 -12.13 -23.28 2.40
N LEU A 331 -12.07 -21.97 2.66
CA LEU A 331 -11.46 -21.01 1.73
C LEU A 331 -9.95 -21.23 1.59
N ALA A 332 -9.27 -21.54 2.68
CA ALA A 332 -7.85 -21.90 2.65
C ALA A 332 -7.61 -23.18 1.83
N ASP A 333 -8.48 -24.18 1.97
CA ASP A 333 -8.42 -25.41 1.16
C ASP A 333 -8.67 -25.12 -0.32
N ASN A 334 -9.72 -24.36 -0.65
CA ASN A 334 -10.03 -23.98 -2.03
C ASN A 334 -8.89 -23.16 -2.67
N PHE A 335 -8.26 -22.26 -1.91
CA PHE A 335 -7.10 -21.48 -2.36
C PHE A 335 -5.94 -22.39 -2.78
N LEU A 336 -5.59 -23.40 -1.96
CA LEU A 336 -4.52 -24.36 -2.29
C LEU A 336 -4.85 -25.21 -3.52
N GLU A 337 -6.14 -25.39 -3.82
CA GLU A 337 -6.59 -26.17 -4.97
C GLU A 337 -6.60 -25.38 -6.29
N LEU A 338 -6.42 -24.06 -6.27
CA LEU A 338 -6.40 -23.22 -7.48
C LEU A 338 -5.25 -23.61 -8.42
N ASP A 339 -5.55 -23.74 -9.71
CA ASP A 339 -4.53 -24.03 -10.74
C ASP A 339 -3.40 -22.98 -10.74
N PHE A 340 -3.73 -21.72 -10.49
CA PHE A 340 -2.74 -20.66 -10.34
C PHE A 340 -1.79 -20.94 -9.17
N VAL A 341 -2.32 -21.26 -7.98
CA VAL A 341 -1.50 -21.53 -6.79
C VAL A 341 -0.64 -22.78 -7.00
N LYS A 342 -1.21 -23.85 -7.57
CA LYS A 342 -0.47 -25.07 -7.95
C LYS A 342 0.62 -24.80 -8.98
N SER A 343 0.39 -23.88 -9.92
CA SER A 343 1.39 -23.53 -10.93
C SER A 343 2.60 -22.76 -10.38
N GLN A 344 2.44 -22.11 -9.22
CA GLN A 344 3.53 -21.42 -8.52
C GLN A 344 4.36 -22.36 -7.64
N ASP A 345 3.91 -23.60 -7.43
CA ASP A 345 4.61 -24.62 -6.63
C ASP A 345 5.85 -25.14 -7.37
N LYS A 346 7.03 -24.96 -6.76
CA LYS A 346 8.31 -25.46 -7.26
C LYS A 346 8.57 -26.84 -6.68
N ALA A 347 8.23 -27.87 -7.46
CA ALA A 347 8.47 -29.27 -7.10
C ALA A 347 9.90 -29.51 -6.53
N PHE A 348 9.97 -30.26 -5.41
CA PHE A 348 11.20 -30.73 -4.74
C PHE A 348 12.01 -29.71 -3.93
N LYS A 349 11.45 -28.54 -3.59
CA LYS A 349 11.89 -27.74 -2.43
C LYS A 349 10.80 -27.80 -1.35
N PHE A 350 11.14 -27.71 -0.07
CA PHE A 350 10.15 -27.49 1.00
C PHE A 350 9.55 -26.09 0.74
N ASP A 351 8.51 -26.02 -0.08
CA ASP A 351 8.10 -24.77 -0.73
C ASP A 351 7.18 -23.93 0.17
N GLU A 352 7.04 -22.65 -0.18
CA GLU A 352 6.17 -21.69 0.49
C GLU A 352 4.72 -22.20 0.58
N VAL A 353 4.27 -23.03 -0.35
CA VAL A 353 2.93 -23.65 -0.35
C VAL A 353 2.70 -24.58 0.85
N ASP A 354 3.66 -25.43 1.20
CA ASP A 354 3.54 -26.33 2.37
C ASP A 354 3.57 -25.53 3.68
N LYS A 355 4.42 -24.49 3.75
CA LYS A 355 4.44 -23.56 4.88
C LYS A 355 3.12 -22.79 4.99
N MET A 356 2.53 -22.39 3.86
CA MET A 356 1.22 -21.73 3.80
C MET A 356 0.10 -22.66 4.24
N GLN A 357 0.10 -23.93 3.83
CA GLN A 357 -0.92 -24.89 4.27
C GLN A 357 -0.93 -25.03 5.80
N ALA A 358 0.24 -25.03 6.43
CA ALA A 358 0.38 -25.02 7.88
C ALA A 358 0.05 -23.66 8.52
N ALA A 359 0.39 -22.55 7.86
CA ALA A 359 0.23 -21.19 8.40
C ALA A 359 -1.19 -20.64 8.28
N VAL A 360 -1.89 -20.94 7.19
CA VAL A 360 -3.18 -20.33 6.85
C VAL A 360 -4.35 -21.01 7.54
N LYS A 361 -4.30 -22.32 7.80
CA LYS A 361 -5.42 -23.01 8.48
C LYS A 361 -5.56 -22.51 9.91
N ILE A 362 -6.78 -22.53 10.46
CA ILE A 362 -7.03 -22.27 11.88
C ILE A 362 -7.40 -23.60 12.55
N SER A 363 -6.92 -24.77 12.10
CA SER A 363 -7.41 -26.08 12.59
C SER A 363 -7.34 -26.26 14.12
N LYS A 364 -8.24 -27.07 14.71
CA LYS A 364 -8.18 -27.45 16.15
C LYS A 364 -6.87 -28.18 16.53
N VAL A 365 -6.09 -28.59 15.54
CA VAL A 365 -4.85 -29.37 15.65
C VAL A 365 -3.62 -28.46 15.59
N ILE A 366 -3.78 -27.15 15.34
CA ILE A 366 -2.69 -26.20 15.53
C ILE A 366 -2.45 -26.16 17.03
N SER A 367 -1.35 -26.78 17.45
CA SER A 367 -1.03 -26.88 18.86
C SER A 367 -0.90 -25.45 19.42
N LEU A 368 -1.24 -25.30 20.71
CA LEU A 368 -0.99 -24.06 21.44
C LEU A 368 0.48 -23.64 21.31
N GLU A 369 1.40 -24.60 21.15
CA GLU A 369 2.82 -24.34 20.88
C GLU A 369 3.08 -23.73 19.50
N THR A 370 2.41 -24.15 18.44
CA THR A 370 2.54 -23.52 17.11
C THR A 370 1.98 -22.11 17.11
N LEU A 371 0.88 -21.87 17.82
CA LEU A 371 0.30 -20.53 17.98
C LEU A 371 1.18 -19.64 18.87
N ASP A 372 1.69 -20.16 19.98
CA ASP A 372 2.62 -19.47 20.88
C ASP A 372 3.96 -19.20 20.16
N ASN A 373 4.44 -20.10 19.29
CA ASN A 373 5.62 -19.89 18.45
C ASN A 373 5.38 -18.84 17.35
N LEU A 374 4.19 -18.79 16.77
CA LEU A 374 3.80 -17.76 15.81
C LEU A 374 3.76 -16.39 16.50
N ILE A 375 3.09 -16.31 17.66
CA ILE A 375 3.04 -15.13 18.54
C ILE A 375 4.46 -14.72 18.95
N TYR A 376 5.31 -15.67 19.33
CA TYR A 376 6.70 -15.43 19.74
C TYR A 376 7.57 -14.97 18.56
N ARG A 377 7.38 -15.52 17.35
CA ARG A 377 8.04 -15.02 16.13
C ARG A 377 7.60 -13.59 15.78
N PHE A 378 6.32 -13.26 15.96
CA PHE A 378 5.80 -11.88 15.81
C PHE A 378 6.35 -10.93 16.87
N GLN A 379 6.53 -11.39 18.10
CA GLN A 379 7.12 -10.61 19.19
C GLN A 379 8.62 -10.43 19.01
N ASN A 380 9.37 -11.49 18.71
CA ASN A 380 10.83 -11.43 18.54
C ASN A 380 11.25 -10.69 17.27
N LYS A 381 10.46 -10.74 16.18
CA LYS A 381 10.68 -9.87 15.02
C LYS A 381 10.46 -8.38 15.34
N ARG A 382 9.80 -8.02 16.44
CA ARG A 382 9.61 -6.63 16.89
C ARG A 382 10.46 -6.26 18.12
N MET A 383 11.10 -7.22 18.80
CA MET A 383 11.83 -7.01 20.05
C MET A 383 13.32 -6.67 19.86
N PHE A 384 13.86 -6.85 18.66
CA PHE A 384 15.08 -6.19 18.23
C PHE A 384 14.66 -5.04 17.30
N GLU A 385 14.56 -3.84 17.86
CA GLU A 385 14.40 -2.55 17.15
C GLU A 385 13.19 -2.47 16.19
N SER A 386 12.02 -2.08 16.72
CA SER A 386 10.98 -1.33 15.99
C SER A 386 10.64 -1.74 14.54
N GLY A 387 10.24 -2.98 14.28
CA GLY A 387 9.64 -3.36 12.99
C GLY A 387 10.12 -4.74 12.55
N GLY A 388 9.32 -5.49 11.79
CA GLY A 388 9.83 -6.75 11.21
C GLY A 388 11.12 -6.47 10.43
N GLN A 389 12.10 -7.37 10.51
CA GLN A 389 13.44 -7.29 9.86
C GLN A 389 13.56 -6.08 8.93
N SER A 390 14.11 -4.99 9.48
CA SER A 390 14.34 -3.75 8.75
C SER A 390 14.96 -4.04 7.37
N PHE A 391 14.49 -3.36 6.34
CA PHE A 391 15.07 -3.51 5.00
C PHE A 391 16.41 -2.77 4.85
N ALA A 392 16.98 -2.25 5.94
CA ALA A 392 18.31 -1.63 5.95
C ALA A 392 19.41 -2.53 5.36
N GLU A 393 19.37 -3.84 5.60
CA GLU A 393 20.34 -4.80 5.04
C GLU A 393 20.27 -4.87 3.50
N TYR A 394 19.07 -4.68 2.93
CA TYR A 394 18.89 -4.58 1.48
C TYR A 394 19.29 -3.21 0.95
N ALA A 395 19.07 -2.13 1.71
CA ALA A 395 19.53 -0.80 1.35
C ALA A 395 21.07 -0.72 1.23
N LEU A 396 21.81 -1.47 2.05
CA LEU A 396 23.28 -1.60 1.94
C LEU A 396 23.75 -2.26 0.63
N GLN A 397 22.86 -2.98 -0.06
CA GLN A 397 23.15 -3.68 -1.31
C GLN A 397 22.52 -2.99 -2.53
N GLU A 398 21.72 -1.94 -2.31
CA GLU A 398 21.06 -1.19 -3.37
C GLU A 398 22.12 -0.60 -4.31
N PRO A 399 22.09 -0.88 -5.63
CA PRO A 399 23.09 -0.36 -6.54
C PRO A 399 23.32 1.16 -6.46
N ALA A 400 22.27 1.94 -6.16
CA ALA A 400 22.38 3.39 -5.96
C ALA A 400 23.13 3.80 -4.68
N PHE A 401 23.11 2.96 -3.65
CA PHE A 401 23.94 3.11 -2.46
C PHE A 401 25.39 2.70 -2.75
N VAL A 402 25.57 1.52 -3.37
CA VAL A 402 26.89 0.92 -3.60
C VAL A 402 27.78 1.78 -4.51
N ASP A 403 27.21 2.40 -5.56
CA ASP A 403 27.96 3.29 -6.44
C ASP A 403 28.00 4.76 -5.98
N ASN A 404 27.40 5.03 -4.82
CA ASN A 404 27.30 6.34 -4.19
C ASN A 404 26.56 7.40 -5.03
N SER A 405 25.68 6.99 -5.95
CA SER A 405 24.79 7.90 -6.68
C SER A 405 23.66 8.45 -5.81
N ALA A 406 23.24 7.71 -4.79
CA ALA A 406 22.27 8.12 -3.78
C ALA A 406 22.88 8.09 -2.37
N ARG A 407 22.54 9.11 -1.58
CA ARG A 407 22.82 9.20 -0.14
C ARG A 407 21.66 8.68 0.69
N TYR A 408 20.44 8.78 0.15
CA TYR A 408 19.22 8.41 0.84
C TYR A 408 18.51 7.31 0.07
N ILE A 409 18.33 6.15 0.72
CA ILE A 409 17.56 5.03 0.16
C ILE A 409 16.21 4.98 0.84
N VAL A 410 15.13 4.93 0.07
CA VAL A 410 13.76 4.95 0.60
C VAL A 410 12.97 3.74 0.10
N TYR A 411 12.43 2.95 1.03
CA TYR A 411 11.51 1.85 0.74
C TYR A 411 10.13 2.05 1.40
N GLY A 412 9.11 1.35 0.90
CA GLY A 412 7.76 1.26 1.47
C GLY A 412 7.48 -0.16 1.95
N HIS A 413 6.28 -0.69 1.66
CA HIS A 413 5.87 -2.11 1.76
C HIS A 413 5.73 -2.70 3.17
N THR A 414 6.59 -2.30 4.11
CA THR A 414 6.51 -2.80 5.49
C THR A 414 5.50 -2.04 6.34
N HIS A 415 4.97 -0.92 5.81
CA HIS A 415 4.10 0.06 6.44
C HIS A 415 4.69 0.77 7.68
N HIS A 416 5.80 0.28 8.24
CA HIS A 416 6.43 0.83 9.43
C HIS A 416 7.46 1.87 9.04
N HIS A 417 7.30 3.10 9.51
CA HIS A 417 8.31 4.14 9.25
C HIS A 417 9.63 3.85 9.97
N GLU A 418 10.73 4.07 9.27
CA GLU A 418 12.09 3.84 9.79
C GLU A 418 13.03 4.99 9.38
N THR A 419 14.06 5.23 10.18
CA THR A 419 15.18 6.13 9.86
C THR A 419 16.44 5.53 10.43
N ILE A 420 17.25 4.92 9.57
CA ILE A 420 18.38 4.09 9.98
C ILE A 420 19.64 4.61 9.26
N PRO A 421 20.63 5.13 10.01
CA PRO A 421 21.93 5.47 9.47
C PRO A 421 22.60 4.21 8.87
N LEU A 422 23.07 4.30 7.65
CA LEU A 422 23.78 3.22 6.97
C LEU A 422 25.30 3.41 7.07
N ASP A 423 25.79 4.58 6.67
CA ASP A 423 27.20 4.92 6.63
C ASP A 423 27.42 6.44 6.65
N TYR A 424 28.68 6.87 6.69
CA TYR A 424 29.11 8.26 6.61
C TYR A 424 30.43 8.37 5.84
N ASP A 425 30.53 9.35 4.94
CA ASP A 425 31.83 9.75 4.38
C ASP A 425 32.12 11.24 4.54
N GLU A 426 33.42 11.59 4.63
CA GLU A 426 33.87 12.96 4.85
C GLU A 426 33.58 13.92 3.68
N ASN A 427 33.32 13.40 2.48
CA ASN A 427 33.21 14.20 1.26
C ASN A 427 31.76 14.51 0.86
N GLY A 428 30.78 13.73 1.29
CA GLY A 428 29.37 14.01 1.04
C GLY A 428 28.41 13.44 2.08
N GLY A 429 28.90 13.13 3.28
CA GLY A 429 28.11 13.15 4.51
C GLY A 429 27.38 11.85 4.83
N ASN A 430 26.23 12.00 5.50
CA ASN A 430 25.44 10.89 6.03
C ASN A 430 24.73 10.13 4.91
N GLN A 431 24.78 8.80 4.97
CA GLN A 431 23.97 7.91 4.17
C GLN A 431 22.93 7.22 5.06
N ILE A 432 21.67 7.26 4.65
CA ILE A 432 20.54 6.87 5.52
C ILE A 432 19.51 6.08 4.71
N TYR A 433 19.02 5.00 5.30
CA TYR A 433 17.85 4.28 4.85
C TYR A 433 16.60 4.78 5.58
N PHE A 434 15.53 4.93 4.82
CA PHE A 434 14.21 5.24 5.34
C PHE A 434 13.19 4.21 4.87
N ASN A 435 12.28 3.84 5.77
CA ASN A 435 10.99 3.33 5.35
C ASN A 435 9.97 4.47 5.42
N SER A 436 9.23 4.73 4.33
CA SER A 436 8.26 5.83 4.24
C SER A 436 7.03 5.62 5.12
N GLY A 437 6.78 4.40 5.59
CA GLY A 437 5.66 4.08 6.46
C GLY A 437 4.35 3.87 5.70
N THR A 438 3.25 4.43 6.21
CA THR A 438 1.90 4.20 5.66
C THR A 438 0.93 5.30 6.06
N TRP A 439 -0.12 5.46 5.28
CA TRP A 439 -1.30 6.25 5.64
C TRP A 439 -2.47 5.31 5.91
N HIS A 440 -2.39 4.53 6.99
CA HIS A 440 -3.37 3.47 7.24
C HIS A 440 -3.77 3.32 8.70
N THR A 441 -4.86 2.56 8.91
CA THR A 441 -5.30 2.17 10.26
C THR A 441 -4.56 0.92 10.70
N TYR A 442 -3.76 1.04 11.76
CA TYR A 442 -3.11 -0.05 12.46
C TYR A 442 -4.07 -0.81 13.35
N PHE A 443 -3.79 -2.11 13.54
CA PHE A 443 -4.27 -2.89 14.67
C PHE A 443 -3.05 -3.53 15.34
N ASP A 444 -2.55 -2.93 16.42
CA ASP A 444 -1.37 -3.47 17.12
C ASP A 444 -1.78 -4.37 18.29
N LEU A 445 -1.12 -5.53 18.39
CA LEU A 445 -1.29 -6.44 19.52
C LEU A 445 -0.83 -5.78 20.82
N ALA A 446 -1.72 -5.72 21.81
CA ALA A 446 -1.44 -5.18 23.12
C ALA A 446 -0.32 -5.98 23.81
N ARG A 447 0.68 -5.27 24.34
CA ARG A 447 1.89 -5.89 24.93
C ARG A 447 1.67 -6.55 26.30
N LYS A 448 0.59 -6.19 27.01
CA LYS A 448 0.37 -6.61 28.41
C LYS A 448 0.23 -8.13 28.55
N ASP A 449 -0.62 -8.74 27.72
CA ASP A 449 -0.76 -10.19 27.63
C ASP A 449 -1.14 -10.57 26.18
N PRO A 450 -0.16 -10.90 25.34
CA PRO A 450 -0.37 -11.25 23.94
C PRO A 450 -1.24 -12.50 23.74
N LYS A 451 -1.34 -13.39 24.74
CA LYS A 451 -2.22 -14.58 24.69
C LYS A 451 -3.70 -14.21 24.72
N GLU A 452 -4.02 -13.01 25.20
CA GLU A 452 -5.37 -12.45 25.15
C GLU A 452 -5.76 -11.97 23.74
N LYS A 453 -4.81 -11.87 22.79
CA LYS A 453 -5.07 -11.48 21.39
C LYS A 453 -5.81 -10.14 21.25
N LYS A 454 -5.54 -9.19 22.15
CA LYS A 454 -6.16 -7.85 22.16
C LYS A 454 -5.43 -6.93 21.18
N PHE A 455 -6.15 -6.30 20.25
CA PHE A 455 -5.59 -5.36 19.28
C PHE A 455 -6.07 -3.93 19.54
N VAL A 456 -5.16 -2.94 19.46
CA VAL A 456 -5.45 -1.52 19.65
C VAL A 456 -5.38 -0.81 18.31
N PRO A 457 -6.46 -0.14 17.86
CA PRO A 457 -6.45 0.59 16.60
C PRO A 457 -5.94 2.02 16.75
N TYR A 458 -5.19 2.49 15.76
CA TYR A 458 -4.84 3.91 15.57
C TYR A 458 -4.52 4.16 14.09
N ARG A 459 -4.58 5.41 13.64
CA ARG A 459 -4.23 5.79 12.27
C ARG A 459 -2.86 6.45 12.25
N ALA A 460 -2.04 6.09 11.28
CA ALA A 460 -0.77 6.76 11.02
C ALA A 460 -0.87 7.65 9.77
N LEU A 461 -0.03 8.68 9.76
CA LEU A 461 0.22 9.55 8.63
C LEU A 461 1.73 9.78 8.62
N THR A 462 2.42 9.42 7.54
CA THR A 462 3.88 9.50 7.45
C THR A 462 4.34 10.02 6.09
N TYR A 463 5.41 10.81 6.07
CA TYR A 463 6.04 11.25 4.82
C TYR A 463 7.48 11.69 5.09
N ILE A 464 8.28 11.73 4.04
CA ILE A 464 9.68 12.16 4.09
C ILE A 464 9.87 13.31 3.12
N THR A 465 10.47 14.40 3.58
CA THR A 465 10.83 15.56 2.76
C THR A 465 12.34 15.60 2.58
N PHE A 466 12.79 15.87 1.36
CA PHE A 466 14.19 16.09 1.00
C PHE A 466 14.37 17.49 0.42
N TYR A 467 15.55 18.06 0.71
CA TYR A 467 15.94 19.41 0.34
C TYR A 467 17.30 19.38 -0.35
N LYS A 468 17.47 20.20 -1.38
CA LYS A 468 18.80 20.49 -1.93
C LYS A 468 19.63 21.29 -0.92
N GLU A 469 20.96 21.32 -1.08
CA GLU A 469 21.91 21.98 -0.15
C GLU A 469 21.54 23.44 0.23
N HIS A 470 20.81 24.15 -0.64
CA HIS A 470 20.44 25.55 -0.44
C HIS A 470 18.94 25.76 -0.27
N GLU A 471 18.14 24.72 -0.09
CA GLU A 471 16.69 24.84 0.03
C GLU A 471 16.22 25.09 1.46
N HIS A 472 16.95 24.65 2.49
CA HIS A 472 16.49 24.78 3.88
C HIS A 472 17.63 24.83 4.92
N ASP A 473 18.45 25.90 4.92
CA ASP A 473 19.44 26.18 5.98
C ASP A 473 20.29 24.95 6.39
N GLU A 474 20.88 24.27 5.40
CA GLU A 474 21.72 23.05 5.56
C GLU A 474 20.97 21.76 5.97
N ARG A 475 19.64 21.78 6.11
CA ARG A 475 18.86 20.55 6.26
C ARG A 475 18.74 19.84 4.92
N HIS A 476 19.04 18.55 4.89
CA HIS A 476 18.90 17.72 3.70
C HIS A 476 17.61 16.89 3.68
N PHE A 477 17.06 16.56 4.86
CA PHE A 477 15.80 15.83 4.96
C PHE A 477 15.03 16.17 6.24
N GLU A 478 13.75 15.81 6.26
CA GLU A 478 12.87 15.83 7.43
C GLU A 478 11.89 14.65 7.34
N THR A 479 11.71 13.92 8.44
CA THR A 479 10.71 12.85 8.52
C THR A 479 9.57 13.31 9.40
N TRP A 480 8.34 13.07 8.94
CA TRP A 480 7.14 13.36 9.72
C TRP A 480 6.35 12.08 9.95
N SER A 481 6.00 11.83 11.21
CA SER A 481 5.18 10.69 11.62
C SER A 481 4.18 11.15 12.67
N GLY A 482 2.89 11.00 12.37
CA GLY A 482 1.80 11.36 13.26
C GLY A 482 0.83 10.20 13.44
N ALA A 483 0.40 9.98 14.69
CA ALA A 483 -0.65 9.01 15.01
C ALA A 483 -1.86 9.71 15.63
N TYR A 484 -3.07 9.27 15.25
CA TYR A 484 -4.33 9.77 15.81
C TYR A 484 -5.38 8.65 15.88
N ALA A 485 -6.31 8.74 16.83
CA ALA A 485 -7.37 7.75 17.06
C ALA A 485 -8.74 8.42 16.98
#